data_AF-A0A354GET5-F1
#
_entry.id   AF-A0A354GET5-F1
#
_cell.length_a   1.000
_cell.length_b   1.000
_cell.length_c   1.000
_cell.angle_alpha   90.00
_cell.angle_beta   90.00
_cell.angle_gamma   90.00
#
_symmetry.space_group_name_H-M   'P 1'
#
loop_
_entity.id
_entity.type
_entity.pdbx_description
1 polymer ?
#
loop_
_entity_poly.entity_id
_entity_poly.type
_entity_poly.pdbx_seq_one_letter_code
_entity_poly.pdbx_strand_id
1 'polypeptide(L)'
;QGLSGQMFSTLGKNNVNIRAIAQGASQKNISAVIDSHDAKKALNTLHEQFFEDKIKQLNLFVTGVGNVGERFLAQIHQQNDYLKAQLKMNIRVVGLSNSKKMVFDPNGIDLNNWNNTLENGESASLEQFFERTKALNLRNAVFVDNTANKTVSEVYENYLRNNIAVVTCNKIACASKLENYQSLKGISRKYNAPFLFETNVGAGLPIIDTLKNLIASGDRVSKIQAVLSGSLNFVFNNFNPTTSFHDVVKDAQNQGYTEPDPTIDLSGIDVARKILILARESGYELELTDIENKAFLPQESLETTTNDDFYKSLLKYEAHFQKLYQEASDNNSRLKYVAEFANGKASVGLQEIPSDHPFYNLEGSDNIVLFYTDRYPVQPLQIKGAGAGADVTASGIFADVIRTGRN
;
A
#
# COMPACT_ATOMS: atom_id res chain seq x y z
N GLN A 1 -12.47 21.64 -24.77
CA GLN A 1 -12.73 22.17 -23.40
C GLN A 1 -12.47 23.67 -23.44
N GLY A 2 -13.34 24.50 -22.86
CA GLY A 2 -13.13 25.96 -22.82
C GLY A 2 -12.01 26.37 -21.86
N LEU A 3 -11.28 27.44 -22.18
CA LEU A 3 -10.11 27.91 -21.43
C LEU A 3 -10.46 28.22 -19.97
N SER A 4 -11.63 28.82 -19.72
CA SER A 4 -12.09 29.15 -18.36
C SER A 4 -12.33 27.91 -17.51
N GLY A 5 -12.95 26.87 -18.09
CA GLY A 5 -13.20 25.61 -17.38
C GLY A 5 -11.90 24.93 -16.99
N GLN A 6 -10.89 24.97 -17.86
CA GLN A 6 -9.56 24.45 -17.56
C GLN A 6 -8.89 25.25 -16.44
N MET A 7 -8.88 26.58 -16.51
CA MET A 7 -8.30 27.43 -15.48
C MET A 7 -8.91 27.16 -14.09
N PHE A 8 -10.24 27.17 -13.99
CA PHE A 8 -10.94 26.98 -12.72
C PHE A 8 -10.78 25.56 -12.18
N SER A 9 -10.82 24.54 -13.03
CA SER A 9 -10.58 23.15 -12.62
C SER A 9 -9.16 22.98 -12.09
N THR A 10 -8.16 23.54 -12.78
CA THR A 10 -6.75 23.47 -12.40
C THR A 10 -6.49 24.14 -11.05
N LEU A 11 -7.07 25.32 -10.80
CA LEU A 11 -6.98 26.01 -9.51
C LEU A 11 -7.68 25.22 -8.39
N GLY A 12 -8.91 24.74 -8.65
CA GLY A 12 -9.68 23.95 -7.68
C GLY A 12 -8.98 22.65 -7.28
N LYS A 13 -8.42 21.91 -8.24
CA LYS A 13 -7.62 20.69 -7.98
C LYS A 13 -6.42 20.96 -7.05
N ASN A 14 -5.92 22.19 -7.02
CA ASN A 14 -4.78 22.61 -6.21
C ASN A 14 -5.16 23.41 -4.96
N ASN A 15 -6.43 23.34 -4.54
CA ASN A 15 -6.96 24.04 -3.37
C ASN A 15 -6.78 25.57 -3.43
N VAL A 16 -6.73 26.15 -4.63
CA VAL A 16 -6.69 27.61 -4.80
C VAL A 16 -8.13 28.09 -4.92
N ASN A 17 -8.63 28.73 -3.87
CA ASN A 17 -10.01 29.23 -3.85
C ASN A 17 -10.12 30.58 -4.58
N ILE A 18 -11.12 30.69 -5.45
CA ILE A 18 -11.37 31.88 -6.24
C ILE A 18 -12.44 32.73 -5.55
N ARG A 19 -12.10 33.96 -5.20
CA ARG A 19 -12.97 34.91 -4.51
C ARG A 19 -13.84 35.72 -5.45
N ALA A 20 -13.32 36.04 -6.64
CA ALA A 20 -14.06 36.75 -7.67
C ALA A 20 -13.56 36.35 -9.06
N ILE A 21 -14.45 36.42 -10.05
CA ILE A 21 -14.13 36.14 -11.45
C ILE A 21 -14.66 37.24 -12.36
N ALA A 22 -13.90 37.53 -13.40
CA ALA A 22 -14.37 38.31 -14.54
C ALA A 22 -13.89 37.60 -15.81
N GLN A 23 -14.79 37.44 -16.79
CA GLN A 23 -14.50 36.74 -18.02
C GLN A 23 -15.07 37.51 -19.21
N GLY A 24 -14.24 37.74 -20.23
CA GLY A 24 -14.69 38.28 -21.50
C GLY A 24 -15.47 37.23 -22.31
N ALA A 25 -16.44 37.68 -23.13
CA ALA A 25 -17.30 36.79 -23.94
C ALA A 25 -16.54 35.82 -24.85
N SER A 26 -15.33 36.18 -25.28
CA SER A 26 -14.47 35.36 -26.15
C SER A 26 -13.63 34.31 -25.40
N GLN A 27 -13.69 34.23 -24.07
CA GLN A 27 -12.84 33.41 -23.19
C GLN A 27 -11.32 33.65 -23.34
N LYS A 28 -10.91 34.67 -24.10
CA LYS A 28 -9.50 35.04 -24.30
C LYS A 28 -8.91 35.80 -23.10
N ASN A 29 -9.78 36.43 -22.32
CA ASN A 29 -9.42 37.17 -21.10
C ASN A 29 -10.23 36.59 -19.93
N ILE A 30 -9.53 35.97 -18.99
CA ILE A 30 -10.10 35.43 -17.76
C ILE A 30 -9.30 36.01 -16.61
N SER A 31 -9.97 36.69 -15.70
CA SER A 31 -9.40 37.26 -14.48
C SER A 31 -10.01 36.55 -13.28
N ALA A 32 -9.17 36.16 -12.33
CA ALA A 32 -9.59 35.56 -11.07
C ALA A 32 -8.88 36.27 -9.91
N VAL A 33 -9.63 36.56 -8.84
CA VAL A 33 -9.08 37.07 -7.58
C VAL A 33 -8.93 35.88 -6.63
N ILE A 34 -7.73 35.70 -6.10
CA ILE A 34 -7.36 34.60 -5.19
C ILE A 34 -6.68 35.18 -3.96
N ASP A 35 -6.48 34.35 -2.93
CA ASP A 35 -5.66 34.76 -1.79
C ASP A 35 -4.18 34.93 -2.20
N SER A 36 -3.50 35.93 -1.64
CA SER A 36 -2.10 36.21 -1.97
C SER A 36 -1.17 35.07 -1.56
N HIS A 37 -1.52 34.31 -0.51
CA HIS A 37 -0.83 33.09 -0.09
C HIS A 37 -0.75 32.05 -1.21
N ASP A 38 -1.78 31.97 -2.06
CA ASP A 38 -1.88 30.97 -3.13
C ASP A 38 -1.32 31.45 -4.47
N ALA A 39 -0.92 32.73 -4.59
CA ALA A 39 -0.54 33.34 -5.85
C ALA A 39 0.57 32.58 -6.59
N LYS A 40 1.63 32.17 -5.87
CA LYS A 40 2.74 31.40 -6.45
C LYS A 40 2.29 30.00 -6.88
N LYS A 41 1.45 29.33 -6.09
CA LYS A 41 0.90 28.02 -6.41
C LYS A 41 0.03 28.09 -7.66
N ALA A 42 -0.91 29.04 -7.67
CA ALA A 42 -1.83 29.31 -8.77
C ALA A 42 -1.11 29.59 -10.08
N LEU A 43 -0.14 30.51 -10.07
CA LEU A 43 0.64 30.86 -11.26
C LEU A 43 1.34 29.64 -11.84
N ASN A 44 2.03 28.86 -11.01
CA ASN A 44 2.76 27.68 -11.45
C ASN A 44 1.82 26.61 -12.02
N THR A 45 0.70 26.32 -11.36
CA THR A 45 -0.24 25.31 -11.85
C THR A 45 -0.92 25.74 -13.15
N LEU A 46 -1.24 27.03 -13.31
CA LEU A 46 -1.77 27.55 -14.58
C LEU A 46 -0.71 27.53 -15.68
N HIS A 47 0.54 27.85 -15.37
CA HIS A 47 1.64 27.73 -16.32
C HIS A 47 1.79 26.28 -16.84
N GLU A 48 1.79 25.30 -15.93
CA GLU A 48 1.84 23.87 -16.29
C GLU A 48 0.65 23.43 -17.18
N GLN A 49 -0.54 24.00 -16.94
CA GLN A 49 -1.74 23.65 -17.70
C GLN A 49 -1.74 24.25 -19.12
N PHE A 50 -1.25 25.48 -19.28
CA PHE A 50 -1.46 26.28 -20.50
C PHE A 50 -0.22 26.47 -21.39
N PHE A 51 1.01 26.23 -20.91
CA PHE A 51 2.24 26.55 -21.66
C PHE A 51 3.13 25.32 -22.00
N GLU A 52 4.13 25.55 -22.86
CA GLU A 52 4.59 24.64 -23.95
C GLU A 52 5.28 23.32 -23.57
N ASP A 53 5.77 23.15 -22.35
CA ASP A 53 6.19 21.84 -21.86
C ASP A 53 5.35 21.49 -20.63
N LYS A 54 4.29 20.71 -20.85
CA LYS A 54 3.35 20.22 -19.82
C LYS A 54 4.01 19.22 -18.87
N ILE A 55 5.16 19.57 -18.31
CA ILE A 55 5.85 18.75 -17.32
C ILE A 55 5.14 18.96 -15.99
N LYS A 56 4.32 17.99 -15.59
CA LYS A 56 3.64 18.04 -14.30
C LYS A 56 4.64 17.77 -13.19
N GLN A 57 4.79 18.72 -12.27
CA GLN A 57 5.65 18.53 -11.11
C GLN A 57 4.88 17.90 -9.94
N LEU A 58 5.38 16.80 -9.39
CA LEU A 58 4.95 16.21 -8.12
C LEU A 58 5.94 16.55 -7.01
N ASN A 59 5.43 16.91 -5.84
CA ASN A 59 6.24 17.28 -4.68
C ASN A 59 5.98 16.29 -3.53
N LEU A 60 6.97 15.46 -3.21
CA LEU A 60 6.84 14.37 -2.27
C LEU A 60 7.33 14.75 -0.87
N PHE A 61 6.57 14.32 0.14
CA PHE A 61 6.89 14.42 1.56
C PHE A 61 6.90 13.00 2.11
N VAL A 62 8.09 12.42 2.29
CA VAL A 62 8.27 10.99 2.55
C VAL A 62 8.61 10.76 4.02
N THR A 63 7.83 9.91 4.67
CA THR A 63 8.12 9.39 6.01
C THR A 63 8.43 7.90 5.91
N GLY A 64 9.53 7.49 6.54
CA GLY A 64 10.04 6.14 6.44
C GLY A 64 11.09 6.01 5.33
N VAL A 65 12.36 5.99 5.76
CA VAL A 65 13.54 5.81 4.90
C VAL A 65 14.32 4.54 5.27
N GLY A 66 13.63 3.57 5.88
CA GLY A 66 14.18 2.24 6.12
C GLY A 66 14.24 1.41 4.83
N ASN A 67 14.25 0.08 4.94
CA ASN A 67 14.47 -0.84 3.82
C ASN A 67 13.62 -0.51 2.56
N VAL A 68 12.30 -0.38 2.69
CA VAL A 68 11.42 -0.03 1.54
C VAL A 68 11.63 1.42 1.08
N GLY A 69 11.78 2.35 2.02
CA GLY A 69 11.93 3.78 1.73
C GLY A 69 13.20 4.12 0.96
N GLU A 70 14.33 3.50 1.33
CA GLU A 70 15.60 3.64 0.61
C GLU A 70 15.48 3.16 -0.85
N ARG A 71 14.90 1.97 -1.07
CA ARG A 71 14.66 1.45 -2.43
C ARG A 71 13.72 2.34 -3.24
N PHE A 72 12.70 2.90 -2.60
CA PHE A 72 11.79 3.85 -3.22
C PHE A 72 12.51 5.12 -3.68
N LEU A 73 13.36 5.71 -2.84
CA LEU A 73 14.16 6.89 -3.21
C LEU A 73 15.14 6.58 -4.35
N ALA A 74 15.79 5.40 -4.31
CA ALA A 74 16.68 4.95 -5.38
C ALA A 74 15.94 4.78 -6.71
N GLN A 75 14.73 4.22 -6.70
CA GLN A 75 13.91 4.05 -7.91
C GLN A 75 13.46 5.40 -8.49
N ILE A 76 13.07 6.37 -7.65
CA ILE A 76 12.78 7.74 -8.11
C ILE A 76 14.01 8.34 -8.79
N HIS A 77 15.17 8.23 -8.17
CA HIS A 77 16.40 8.78 -8.70
C HIS A 77 16.74 8.16 -10.06
N GLN A 78 16.69 6.84 -10.17
CA GLN A 78 16.97 6.09 -11.39
C GLN A 78 16.02 6.43 -12.54
N GLN A 79 14.72 6.66 -12.26
CA GLN A 79 13.69 6.83 -13.29
C GLN A 79 13.45 8.30 -13.69
N ASN A 80 14.12 9.27 -13.05
CA ASN A 80 13.85 10.70 -13.22
C ASN A 80 13.85 11.15 -14.69
N ASP A 81 14.88 10.76 -15.46
CA ASP A 81 15.01 11.16 -16.87
C ASP A 81 13.94 10.53 -17.75
N TYR A 82 13.60 9.25 -17.51
CA TYR A 82 12.52 8.57 -18.21
C TYR A 82 11.16 9.25 -17.94
N LEU A 83 10.87 9.58 -16.69
CA LEU A 83 9.61 10.25 -16.31
C LEU A 83 9.46 11.61 -17.00
N LYS A 84 10.54 12.41 -17.05
CA LYS A 84 10.53 13.71 -17.73
C LYS A 84 10.34 13.56 -19.23
N ALA A 85 11.09 12.66 -19.86
CA ALA A 85 11.06 12.47 -21.31
C ALA A 85 9.74 11.85 -21.80
N GLN A 86 9.29 10.77 -21.14
CA GLN A 86 8.21 9.92 -21.64
C GLN A 86 6.85 10.23 -21.00
N LEU A 87 6.83 10.57 -19.71
CA LEU A 87 5.58 10.85 -18.98
C LEU A 87 5.32 12.34 -18.78
N LYS A 88 6.22 13.22 -19.22
CA LYS A 88 6.18 14.67 -18.96
C LYS A 88 5.90 14.91 -17.47
N MET A 89 6.65 14.23 -16.62
CA MET A 89 6.48 14.28 -15.17
C MET A 89 7.83 14.51 -14.50
N ASN A 90 7.87 15.46 -13.56
CA ASN A 90 9.03 15.72 -12.73
C ASN A 90 8.66 15.41 -11.28
N ILE A 91 9.38 14.47 -10.65
CA ILE A 91 9.13 14.09 -9.26
C ILE A 91 10.25 14.65 -8.40
N ARG A 92 9.86 15.43 -7.38
CA ARG A 92 10.78 16.07 -6.45
C ARG A 92 10.49 15.60 -5.03
N VAL A 93 11.50 15.09 -4.35
CA VAL A 93 11.42 14.83 -2.90
C VAL A 93 11.74 16.12 -2.17
N VAL A 94 10.75 16.68 -1.47
CA VAL A 94 10.82 17.97 -0.79
C VAL A 94 11.04 17.81 0.71
N GLY A 95 10.42 16.80 1.31
CA GLY A 95 10.59 16.48 2.74
C GLY A 95 10.94 15.02 2.94
N LEU A 96 11.86 14.75 3.86
CA LEU A 96 12.20 13.40 4.33
C LEU A 96 12.10 13.35 5.85
N SER A 97 11.57 12.26 6.39
CA SER A 97 11.55 12.01 7.84
C SER A 97 11.77 10.53 8.16
N ASN A 98 12.57 10.28 9.20
CA ASN A 98 12.67 9.01 9.90
C ASN A 98 12.24 9.18 11.37
N SER A 99 12.43 8.16 12.21
CA SER A 99 12.01 8.21 13.61
C SER A 99 12.75 9.22 14.49
N LYS A 100 13.88 9.78 14.02
CA LYS A 100 14.75 10.68 14.79
C LYS A 100 14.89 12.06 14.16
N LYS A 101 14.94 12.11 12.83
CA LYS A 101 15.32 13.29 12.05
C LYS A 101 14.31 13.59 10.95
N MET A 102 14.21 14.86 10.59
CA MET A 102 13.51 15.32 9.39
C MET A 102 14.27 16.44 8.71
N VAL A 103 14.04 16.61 7.41
CA VAL A 103 14.66 17.67 6.60
C VAL A 103 13.73 18.07 5.47
N PHE A 104 13.85 19.34 5.05
CA PHE A 104 13.06 19.92 3.97
C PHE A 104 13.95 20.72 3.03
N ASP A 105 13.74 20.55 1.72
CA ASP A 105 14.27 21.43 0.69
C ASP A 105 13.16 21.71 -0.36
N PRO A 106 12.59 22.93 -0.40
CA PRO A 106 11.58 23.30 -1.40
C PRO A 106 12.05 23.17 -2.86
N ASN A 107 13.37 23.21 -3.10
CA ASN A 107 13.98 23.03 -4.41
C ASN A 107 14.26 21.56 -4.74
N GLY A 108 14.16 20.68 -3.75
CA GLY A 108 14.32 19.24 -3.87
C GLY A 108 15.59 18.75 -3.19
N ILE A 109 15.46 17.71 -2.39
CA ILE A 109 16.56 17.03 -1.72
C ILE A 109 17.36 16.23 -2.78
N ASP A 110 18.68 16.36 -2.75
CA ASP A 110 19.57 15.57 -3.61
C ASP A 110 19.55 14.10 -3.20
N LEU A 111 19.02 13.25 -4.07
CA LEU A 111 18.90 11.81 -3.83
C LEU A 111 20.23 11.07 -3.92
N ASN A 112 21.33 11.71 -4.33
CA ASN A 112 22.66 11.10 -4.20
C ASN A 112 23.22 11.17 -2.78
N ASN A 113 22.76 12.15 -1.97
CA ASN A 113 23.31 12.42 -0.64
C ASN A 113 22.23 12.60 0.44
N TRP A 114 21.00 12.13 0.18
CA TRP A 114 19.84 12.35 1.04
C TRP A 114 20.05 11.87 2.48
N ASN A 115 20.81 10.77 2.66
CA ASN A 115 21.02 10.19 3.99
C ASN A 115 21.82 11.15 4.89
N ASN A 116 22.92 11.70 4.39
CA ASN A 116 23.70 12.70 5.11
C ASN A 116 22.90 13.99 5.37
N THR A 117 22.13 14.45 4.37
CA THR A 117 21.23 15.60 4.53
C THR A 117 20.19 15.37 5.64
N LEU A 118 19.64 14.16 5.75
CA LEU A 118 18.68 13.80 6.79
C LEU A 118 19.34 13.66 8.17
N GLU A 119 20.52 13.06 8.27
CA GLU A 119 21.27 12.94 9.53
C GLU A 119 21.57 14.30 10.16
N ASN A 120 21.91 15.29 9.31
CA ASN A 120 22.13 16.68 9.68
C ASN A 120 20.83 17.51 9.78
N GLY A 121 19.68 16.87 9.61
CA GLY A 121 18.37 17.48 9.76
C GLY A 121 18.03 17.81 11.21
N GLU A 122 16.85 18.38 11.40
CA GLU A 122 16.28 18.67 12.71
C GLU A 122 15.60 17.44 13.31
N SER A 123 15.17 17.52 14.57
CA SER A 123 14.44 16.43 15.23
C SER A 123 13.09 16.16 14.57
N ALA A 124 12.75 14.89 14.35
CA ALA A 124 11.48 14.51 13.75
C ALA A 124 10.29 14.79 14.69
N SER A 125 9.21 15.35 14.13
CA SER A 125 7.86 15.40 14.72
C SER A 125 6.83 15.27 13.60
N LEU A 126 5.82 14.41 13.79
CA LEU A 126 4.79 14.21 12.78
C LEU A 126 3.94 15.47 12.59
N GLU A 127 3.64 16.16 13.68
CA GLU A 127 2.88 17.42 13.69
C GLU A 127 3.67 18.50 12.96
N GLN A 128 4.95 18.68 13.30
CA GLN A 128 5.80 19.68 12.65
C GLN A 128 6.05 19.34 11.17
N PHE A 129 6.20 18.06 10.84
CA PHE A 129 6.37 17.62 9.45
C PHE A 129 5.13 17.96 8.62
N PHE A 130 3.93 17.72 9.17
CA PHE A 130 2.66 18.12 8.55
C PHE A 130 2.53 19.63 8.41
N GLU A 131 2.76 20.40 9.48
CA GLU A 131 2.61 21.87 9.45
C GLU A 131 3.59 22.51 8.46
N ARG A 132 4.83 22.02 8.37
CA ARG A 132 5.79 22.47 7.35
C ARG A 132 5.36 22.10 5.94
N THR A 133 4.88 20.87 5.74
CA THR A 133 4.34 20.42 4.45
C THR A 133 3.21 21.34 3.98
N LYS A 134 2.28 21.67 4.88
CA LYS A 134 1.17 22.59 4.65
C LYS A 134 1.65 24.02 4.36
N ALA A 135 2.58 24.54 5.17
CA ALA A 135 3.11 25.89 5.03
C ALA A 135 3.85 26.11 3.70
N LEU A 136 4.48 25.07 3.14
CA LEU A 136 5.12 25.14 1.83
C LEU A 136 4.12 25.29 0.68
N ASN A 137 2.86 24.90 0.89
CA ASN A 137 1.72 25.05 -0.04
C ASN A 137 2.07 24.69 -1.51
N LEU A 138 2.80 23.59 -1.71
CA LEU A 138 3.22 23.18 -3.04
C LEU A 138 2.07 22.54 -3.81
N ARG A 139 2.05 22.74 -5.14
CA ARG A 139 1.12 22.08 -6.07
C ARG A 139 1.40 20.59 -6.16
N ASN A 140 0.39 19.79 -6.48
CA ASN A 140 0.48 18.33 -6.64
C ASN A 140 1.31 17.66 -5.52
N ALA A 141 1.05 18.04 -4.27
CA ALA A 141 1.76 17.52 -3.11
C ALA A 141 1.28 16.09 -2.77
N VAL A 142 2.23 15.23 -2.43
CA VAL A 142 1.97 13.83 -2.06
C VAL A 142 2.73 13.50 -0.77
N PHE A 143 1.99 13.10 0.25
CA PHE A 143 2.54 12.48 1.44
C PHE A 143 2.71 10.98 1.20
N VAL A 144 3.91 10.46 1.45
CA VAL A 144 4.27 9.06 1.23
C VAL A 144 4.65 8.44 2.59
N ASP A 145 3.85 7.47 3.05
CA ASP A 145 4.14 6.73 4.28
C ASP A 145 4.66 5.32 3.94
N ASN A 146 5.97 5.15 4.12
CA ASN A 146 6.71 3.90 3.95
C ASN A 146 6.98 3.19 5.29
N THR A 147 6.17 3.44 6.32
CA THR A 147 6.30 2.85 7.65
C THR A 147 5.25 1.76 7.91
N ALA A 148 5.41 1.05 9.03
CA ALA A 148 4.38 0.22 9.64
C ALA A 148 3.91 0.81 10.98
N ASN A 149 3.93 2.15 11.10
CA ASN A 149 3.69 2.84 12.36
C ASN A 149 2.23 3.33 12.46
N LYS A 150 1.57 3.02 13.57
CA LYS A 150 0.17 3.41 13.81
C LYS A 150 -0.03 4.93 13.85
N THR A 151 0.81 5.65 14.58
CA THR A 151 0.70 7.10 14.75
C THR A 151 0.88 7.85 13.44
N VAL A 152 1.73 7.35 12.53
CA VAL A 152 1.84 7.91 11.17
C VAL A 152 0.55 7.72 10.37
N SER A 153 -0.13 6.57 10.53
CA SER A 153 -1.41 6.31 9.86
C SER A 153 -2.57 7.19 10.35
N GLU A 154 -2.49 7.67 11.59
CA GLU A 154 -3.52 8.51 12.23
C GLU A 154 -3.54 9.95 11.67
N VAL A 155 -2.45 10.42 11.05
CA VAL A 155 -2.37 11.79 10.50
C VAL A 155 -2.83 11.91 9.05
N TYR A 156 -3.21 10.81 8.37
CA TYR A 156 -3.58 10.83 6.95
C TYR A 156 -4.74 11.78 6.64
N GLU A 157 -5.73 11.83 7.53
CA GLU A 157 -6.87 12.73 7.40
C GLU A 157 -6.44 14.20 7.26
N ASN A 158 -5.42 14.62 8.03
CA ASN A 158 -4.90 15.99 8.00
C ASN A 158 -4.34 16.34 6.62
N TYR A 159 -3.57 15.42 6.01
CA TYR A 159 -3.02 15.60 4.67
C TYR A 159 -4.13 15.67 3.61
N LEU A 160 -5.07 14.71 3.63
CA LEU A 160 -6.15 14.63 2.64
C LEU A 160 -7.03 15.89 2.68
N ARG A 161 -7.35 16.42 3.87
CA ARG A 161 -8.12 17.66 4.04
C ARG A 161 -7.43 18.91 3.51
N ASN A 162 -6.11 18.87 3.30
CA ASN A 162 -5.33 19.97 2.74
C ASN A 162 -4.97 19.72 1.26
N ASN A 163 -5.72 18.84 0.58
CA ASN A 163 -5.52 18.45 -0.82
C ASN A 163 -4.11 17.87 -1.08
N ILE A 164 -3.53 17.21 -0.08
CA ILE A 164 -2.27 16.47 -0.22
C ILE A 164 -2.64 15.00 -0.38
N ALA A 165 -2.23 14.40 -1.49
CA ALA A 165 -2.47 12.98 -1.75
C ALA A 165 -1.72 12.13 -0.71
N VAL A 166 -2.25 10.96 -0.38
CA VAL A 166 -1.59 9.99 0.51
C VAL A 166 -1.32 8.72 -0.28
N VAL A 167 -0.05 8.30 -0.31
CA VAL A 167 0.39 7.00 -0.83
C VAL A 167 1.04 6.24 0.31
N THR A 168 0.70 4.96 0.50
CA THR A 168 1.24 4.21 1.64
C THR A 168 1.36 2.70 1.42
N CYS A 169 2.35 2.09 2.07
CA CYS A 169 2.43 0.64 2.30
C CYS A 169 1.98 0.21 3.72
N ASN A 170 1.48 1.16 4.50
CA ASN A 170 1.03 0.96 5.85
C ASN A 170 -0.42 0.43 5.84
N LYS A 171 -0.55 -0.85 6.17
CA LYS A 171 -1.85 -1.55 6.22
C LYS A 171 -2.76 -1.06 7.33
N ILE A 172 -2.22 -0.41 8.37
CA ILE A 172 -2.95 -0.09 9.60
C ILE A 172 -4.19 0.76 9.33
N ALA A 173 -4.08 1.84 8.54
CA ALA A 173 -5.24 2.67 8.22
C ALA A 173 -6.34 1.87 7.49
N CYS A 174 -5.97 1.07 6.49
CA CYS A 174 -6.93 0.35 5.66
C CYS A 174 -7.57 -0.86 6.37
N ALA A 175 -6.87 -1.44 7.34
CA ALA A 175 -7.34 -2.54 8.16
C ALA A 175 -7.77 -2.12 9.58
N SER A 176 -7.89 -0.82 9.84
CA SER A 176 -8.42 -0.28 11.11
C SER A 176 -9.94 -0.42 11.16
N LYS A 177 -10.58 0.17 12.19
CA LYS A 177 -12.05 0.21 12.29
C LYS A 177 -12.67 0.68 10.98
N LEU A 178 -13.80 0.08 10.59
CA LEU A 178 -14.49 0.37 9.34
C LEU A 178 -14.78 1.87 9.20
N GLU A 179 -15.21 2.51 10.29
CA GLU A 179 -15.47 3.96 10.36
C GLU A 179 -14.27 4.80 9.91
N ASN A 180 -13.06 4.50 10.41
CA ASN A 180 -11.86 5.24 10.05
C ASN A 180 -11.51 5.04 8.56
N TYR A 181 -11.58 3.80 8.08
CA TYR A 181 -11.36 3.50 6.66
C TYR A 181 -12.37 4.25 5.76
N GLN A 182 -13.66 4.19 6.09
CA GLN A 182 -14.71 4.89 5.33
C GLN A 182 -14.53 6.41 5.39
N SER A 183 -14.15 6.96 6.55
CA SER A 183 -13.81 8.38 6.71
C SER A 183 -12.69 8.80 5.76
N LEU A 184 -11.56 8.10 5.75
CA LEU A 184 -10.43 8.40 4.86
C LEU A 184 -10.83 8.34 3.38
N LYS A 185 -11.61 7.33 2.97
CA LYS A 185 -12.14 7.21 1.60
C LYS A 185 -13.09 8.36 1.26
N GLY A 186 -13.94 8.77 2.20
CA GLY A 186 -14.86 9.89 2.05
C GLY A 186 -14.14 11.23 1.93
N ILE A 187 -13.15 11.49 2.78
CA ILE A 187 -12.33 12.71 2.77
C ILE A 187 -11.49 12.77 1.49
N SER A 188 -10.87 11.67 1.08
CA SER A 188 -10.15 11.58 -0.19
C SER A 188 -11.02 12.02 -1.38
N ARG A 189 -12.27 11.56 -1.46
CA ARG A 189 -13.23 12.00 -2.49
C ARG A 189 -13.64 13.46 -2.33
N LYS A 190 -13.97 13.88 -1.10
CA LYS A 190 -14.45 15.25 -0.80
C LYS A 190 -13.43 16.32 -1.18
N TYR A 191 -12.15 16.08 -0.90
CA TYR A 191 -11.06 17.04 -1.14
C TYR A 191 -10.31 16.77 -2.45
N ASN A 192 -10.77 15.78 -3.25
CA ASN A 192 -10.12 15.36 -4.49
C ASN A 192 -8.60 15.07 -4.30
N ALA A 193 -8.27 14.47 -3.16
CA ALA A 193 -6.91 14.09 -2.77
C ALA A 193 -6.80 12.56 -2.81
N PRO A 194 -6.07 11.96 -3.76
CA PRO A 194 -5.97 10.50 -3.86
C PRO A 194 -5.46 9.86 -2.57
N PHE A 195 -6.13 8.81 -2.12
CA PHE A 195 -5.65 7.90 -1.08
C PHE A 195 -5.37 6.53 -1.73
N LEU A 196 -4.08 6.25 -1.96
CA LEU A 196 -3.60 5.08 -2.68
C LEU A 196 -2.75 4.20 -1.76
N PHE A 197 -2.88 2.89 -1.93
CA PHE A 197 -2.32 1.90 -1.02
C PHE A 197 -2.20 0.54 -1.70
N GLU A 198 -1.82 0.51 -2.98
CA GLU A 198 -1.69 -0.71 -3.79
C GLU A 198 -0.92 -1.79 -3.04
N THR A 199 0.17 -1.37 -2.40
CA THR A 199 1.13 -2.24 -1.74
C THR A 199 0.65 -2.85 -0.43
N ASN A 200 -0.51 -2.45 0.07
CA ASN A 200 -1.12 -3.07 1.24
C ASN A 200 -1.49 -4.54 0.99
N VAL A 201 -1.73 -4.94 -0.27
CA VAL A 201 -2.01 -6.33 -0.64
C VAL A 201 -1.18 -6.74 -1.84
N GLY A 202 -0.24 -7.67 -1.62
CA GLY A 202 0.60 -8.25 -2.68
C GLY A 202 1.74 -7.38 -3.19
N ALA A 203 2.27 -6.49 -2.35
CA ALA A 203 3.47 -5.69 -2.63
C ALA A 203 3.35 -4.90 -3.94
N GLY A 204 4.11 -5.25 -4.98
CA GLY A 204 4.09 -4.52 -6.26
C GLY A 204 3.02 -5.00 -7.24
N LEU A 205 2.26 -6.05 -6.91
CA LEU A 205 1.22 -6.59 -7.78
C LEU A 205 0.03 -5.62 -7.88
N PRO A 206 -0.57 -5.42 -9.08
CA PRO A 206 -1.67 -4.50 -9.29
C PRO A 206 -3.02 -5.09 -8.82
N ILE A 207 -3.12 -5.54 -7.58
CA ILE A 207 -4.28 -6.25 -7.05
C ILE A 207 -5.43 -5.30 -6.76
N ILE A 208 -5.16 -4.22 -6.01
CA ILE A 208 -6.17 -3.29 -5.54
C ILE A 208 -6.67 -2.43 -6.69
N ASP A 209 -5.79 -1.95 -7.58
CA ASP A 209 -6.22 -1.18 -8.75
C ASP A 209 -7.07 -2.02 -9.70
N THR A 210 -6.68 -3.28 -9.95
CA THR A 210 -7.47 -4.19 -10.77
C THR A 210 -8.85 -4.42 -10.16
N LEU A 211 -8.91 -4.69 -8.85
CA LEU A 211 -10.17 -4.84 -8.13
C LEU A 211 -11.04 -3.57 -8.24
N LYS A 212 -10.47 -2.39 -8.01
CA LYS A 212 -11.19 -1.11 -8.15
C LYS A 212 -11.76 -0.93 -9.55
N ASN A 213 -11.00 -1.28 -10.59
CA ASN A 213 -11.45 -1.19 -11.98
C ASN A 213 -12.60 -2.16 -12.29
N LEU A 214 -12.56 -3.39 -11.75
CA LEU A 214 -13.67 -4.34 -11.85
C LEU A 214 -14.95 -3.72 -11.27
N ILE A 215 -14.90 -3.27 -10.01
CA ILE A 215 -16.05 -2.68 -9.31
C ILE A 215 -16.53 -1.39 -10.02
N ALA A 216 -15.63 -0.49 -10.38
CA ALA A 216 -15.97 0.78 -11.04
C ALA A 216 -16.64 0.57 -12.41
N SER A 217 -16.28 -0.50 -13.12
CA SER A 217 -16.90 -0.86 -14.40
C SER A 217 -18.26 -1.56 -14.26
N GLY A 218 -18.76 -1.74 -13.02
CA GLY A 218 -20.04 -2.39 -12.72
C GLY A 218 -19.98 -3.92 -12.63
N ASP A 219 -18.78 -4.50 -12.45
CA ASP A 219 -18.64 -5.92 -12.10
C ASP A 219 -18.88 -6.13 -10.59
N ARG A 220 -19.17 -7.36 -10.17
CA ARG A 220 -19.39 -7.72 -8.76
C ARG A 220 -18.56 -8.92 -8.39
N VAL A 221 -17.80 -8.80 -7.31
CA VAL A 221 -16.98 -9.89 -6.78
C VAL A 221 -17.84 -10.81 -5.93
N SER A 222 -17.91 -12.08 -6.34
CA SER A 222 -18.64 -13.14 -5.65
C SER A 222 -17.73 -13.95 -4.73
N LYS A 223 -16.47 -14.16 -5.14
CA LYS A 223 -15.46 -14.88 -4.36
C LYS A 223 -14.06 -14.32 -4.62
N ILE A 224 -13.24 -14.27 -3.57
CA ILE A 224 -11.80 -14.03 -3.64
C ILE A 224 -11.11 -15.22 -2.96
N GLN A 225 -10.09 -15.78 -3.60
CA GLN A 225 -9.15 -16.69 -2.95
C GLN A 225 -7.75 -16.15 -3.11
N ALA A 226 -6.93 -16.25 -2.08
CA ALA A 226 -5.58 -15.71 -2.15
C ALA A 226 -4.60 -16.43 -1.24
N VAL A 227 -3.34 -16.51 -1.68
CA VAL A 227 -2.18 -16.80 -0.83
C VAL A 227 -1.35 -15.54 -0.79
N LEU A 228 -1.23 -14.95 0.40
CA LEU A 228 -0.79 -13.56 0.59
C LEU A 228 0.34 -13.39 1.60
N SER A 229 0.90 -14.48 2.13
CA SER A 229 2.01 -14.45 3.09
C SER A 229 3.22 -15.20 2.51
N GLY A 230 4.29 -14.46 2.24
CA GLY A 230 5.55 -15.03 1.79
C GLY A 230 6.17 -15.96 2.83
N SER A 231 6.09 -15.61 4.12
CA SER A 231 6.64 -16.39 5.23
C SER A 231 5.92 -17.73 5.39
N LEU A 232 4.59 -17.72 5.42
CA LEU A 232 3.79 -18.95 5.50
C LEU A 232 3.96 -19.80 4.24
N ASN A 233 4.01 -19.19 3.05
CA ASN A 233 4.25 -19.94 1.81
C ASN A 233 5.64 -20.59 1.82
N PHE A 234 6.67 -19.88 2.29
CA PHE A 234 8.02 -20.44 2.45
C PHE A 234 8.02 -21.62 3.43
N VAL A 235 7.43 -21.45 4.62
CA VAL A 235 7.40 -22.51 5.65
C VAL A 235 6.71 -23.77 5.11
N PHE A 236 5.50 -23.66 4.55
CA PHE A 236 4.78 -24.83 4.05
C PHE A 236 5.34 -25.41 2.73
N ASN A 237 6.12 -24.64 1.97
CA ASN A 237 6.85 -25.17 0.82
C ASN A 237 8.09 -25.99 1.21
N ASN A 238 8.71 -25.69 2.35
CA ASN A 238 9.92 -26.37 2.81
C ASN A 238 9.64 -27.49 3.83
N PHE A 239 8.46 -27.47 4.47
CA PHE A 239 8.04 -28.51 5.41
C PHE A 239 7.71 -29.83 4.69
N ASN A 240 8.32 -30.92 5.13
CA ASN A 240 8.25 -32.25 4.52
C ASN A 240 8.39 -33.36 5.60
N PRO A 241 8.24 -34.66 5.26
CA PRO A 241 8.23 -35.77 6.23
C PRO A 241 9.53 -35.96 7.03
N THR A 242 10.62 -35.36 6.56
CA THR A 242 11.96 -35.54 7.15
C THR A 242 12.45 -34.32 7.94
N THR A 243 11.72 -33.22 7.87
CA THR A 243 12.04 -31.96 8.56
C THR A 243 11.05 -31.70 9.69
N SER A 244 11.50 -31.18 10.83
CA SER A 244 10.58 -30.72 11.86
C SER A 244 9.96 -29.36 11.52
N PHE A 245 8.74 -29.08 11.97
CA PHE A 245 8.11 -27.78 11.75
C PHE A 245 8.90 -26.68 12.45
N HIS A 246 9.43 -26.98 13.63
CA HIS A 246 10.36 -26.12 14.38
C HIS A 246 11.54 -25.68 13.50
N ASP A 247 12.24 -26.62 12.88
CA ASP A 247 13.49 -26.32 12.15
C ASP A 247 13.22 -25.48 10.90
N VAL A 248 12.09 -25.73 10.21
CA VAL A 248 11.71 -24.95 9.03
C VAL A 248 11.33 -23.52 9.42
N VAL A 249 10.59 -23.32 10.51
CA VAL A 249 10.30 -21.97 11.02
C VAL A 249 11.58 -21.27 11.47
N LYS A 250 12.50 -22.00 12.11
CA LYS A 250 13.78 -21.44 12.55
C LYS A 250 14.66 -21.03 11.38
N ASP A 251 14.70 -21.84 10.32
CA ASP A 251 15.40 -21.53 9.08
C ASP A 251 14.79 -20.30 8.39
N ALA A 252 13.46 -20.23 8.30
CA ALA A 252 12.76 -19.05 7.79
C ALA A 252 13.12 -17.76 8.57
N GLN A 253 13.22 -17.84 9.90
CA GLN A 253 13.68 -16.72 10.74
C GLN A 253 15.14 -16.36 10.44
N ASN A 254 16.04 -17.33 10.35
CA ASN A 254 17.47 -17.10 10.09
C ASN A 254 17.71 -16.47 8.71
N GLN A 255 16.91 -16.83 7.71
CA GLN A 255 16.96 -16.27 6.36
C GLN A 255 16.22 -14.92 6.25
N GLY A 256 15.59 -14.45 7.32
CA GLY A 256 14.88 -13.17 7.35
C GLY A 256 13.53 -13.18 6.61
N TYR A 257 12.92 -14.36 6.42
CA TYR A 257 11.57 -14.47 5.88
C TYR A 257 10.48 -14.19 6.91
N THR A 258 10.78 -14.30 8.20
CA THR A 258 9.87 -13.92 9.28
C THR A 258 10.31 -12.63 9.96
N GLU A 259 9.39 -11.98 10.66
CA GLU A 259 9.70 -10.97 11.66
C GLU A 259 10.57 -11.56 12.81
N PRO A 260 11.21 -10.70 13.63
CA PRO A 260 11.97 -11.15 14.80
C PRO A 260 11.16 -12.03 15.75
N ASP A 261 9.84 -11.83 15.84
CA ASP A 261 8.89 -12.76 16.45
C ASP A 261 8.10 -13.48 15.33
N PRO A 262 8.37 -14.76 15.06
CA PRO A 262 7.70 -15.53 14.00
C PRO A 262 6.19 -15.70 14.20
N THR A 263 5.70 -15.55 15.44
CA THR A 263 4.27 -15.67 15.77
C THR A 263 3.46 -14.62 15.02
N ILE A 264 4.04 -13.45 14.75
CA ILE A 264 3.39 -12.35 14.02
C ILE A 264 2.98 -12.81 12.61
N ASP A 265 3.88 -13.51 11.90
CA ASP A 265 3.60 -14.01 10.54
C ASP A 265 2.73 -15.27 10.56
N LEU A 266 3.00 -16.19 11.50
CA LEU A 266 2.35 -17.51 11.55
C LEU A 266 0.94 -17.48 12.13
N SER A 267 0.58 -16.44 12.89
CA SER A 267 -0.77 -16.23 13.44
C SER A 267 -1.86 -16.05 12.37
N GLY A 268 -1.47 -15.66 11.15
CA GLY A 268 -2.40 -15.36 10.06
C GLY A 268 -3.08 -14.00 10.14
N ILE A 269 -2.78 -13.18 11.16
CA ILE A 269 -3.39 -11.85 11.34
C ILE A 269 -3.05 -10.92 10.16
N ASP A 270 -1.84 -10.98 9.62
CA ASP A 270 -1.46 -10.19 8.44
C ASP A 270 -2.29 -10.59 7.20
N VAL A 271 -2.50 -11.89 7.00
CA VAL A 271 -3.35 -12.42 5.92
C VAL A 271 -4.81 -12.00 6.12
N ALA A 272 -5.31 -12.00 7.37
CA ALA A 272 -6.63 -11.51 7.71
C ALA A 272 -6.79 -10.01 7.39
N ARG A 273 -5.80 -9.18 7.71
CA ARG A 273 -5.80 -7.76 7.33
C ARG A 273 -5.83 -7.57 5.81
N LYS A 274 -5.13 -8.40 5.04
CA LYS A 274 -5.11 -8.29 3.57
C LYS A 274 -6.44 -8.67 2.95
N ILE A 275 -7.09 -9.76 3.39
CA ILE A 275 -8.42 -10.12 2.88
C ILE A 275 -9.50 -9.13 3.34
N LEU A 276 -9.36 -8.53 4.53
CA LEU A 276 -10.21 -7.42 4.97
C LEU A 276 -10.19 -6.26 3.98
N ILE A 277 -8.99 -5.83 3.57
CA ILE A 277 -8.80 -4.74 2.62
C ILE A 277 -9.45 -5.08 1.27
N LEU A 278 -9.25 -6.30 0.76
CA LEU A 278 -9.86 -6.74 -0.50
C LEU A 278 -11.39 -6.82 -0.41
N ALA A 279 -11.94 -7.34 0.69
CA ALA A 279 -13.39 -7.40 0.88
C ALA A 279 -14.00 -5.98 0.95
N ARG A 280 -13.34 -5.05 1.66
CA ARG A 280 -13.74 -3.63 1.73
C ARG A 280 -13.67 -2.93 0.37
N GLU A 281 -12.61 -3.16 -0.41
CA GLU A 281 -12.50 -2.61 -1.77
C GLU A 281 -13.48 -3.28 -2.76
N SER A 282 -13.98 -4.47 -2.44
CA SER A 282 -15.07 -5.15 -3.18
C SER A 282 -16.46 -4.61 -2.84
N GLY A 283 -16.57 -3.66 -1.91
CA GLY A 283 -17.84 -3.03 -1.52
C GLY A 283 -18.51 -3.62 -0.27
N TYR A 284 -17.84 -4.49 0.48
CA TYR A 284 -18.39 -5.08 1.71
C TYR A 284 -17.95 -4.33 2.96
N GLU A 285 -18.86 -4.25 3.94
CA GLU A 285 -18.63 -3.61 5.22
C GLU A 285 -18.26 -4.66 6.26
N LEU A 286 -16.96 -4.90 6.44
CA LEU A 286 -16.43 -5.87 7.40
C LEU A 286 -15.48 -5.21 8.39
N GLU A 287 -15.42 -5.76 9.60
CA GLU A 287 -14.39 -5.56 10.60
C GLU A 287 -13.41 -6.74 10.63
N LEU A 288 -12.23 -6.52 11.20
CA LEU A 288 -11.23 -7.59 11.35
C LEU A 288 -11.77 -8.76 12.18
N THR A 289 -12.65 -8.50 13.14
CA THR A 289 -13.31 -9.50 13.98
C THR A 289 -14.33 -10.36 13.23
N ASP A 290 -14.78 -9.92 12.04
CA ASP A 290 -15.69 -10.69 11.19
C ASP A 290 -14.95 -11.74 10.36
N ILE A 291 -13.62 -11.72 10.38
CA ILE A 291 -12.77 -12.66 9.65
C ILE A 291 -12.51 -13.87 10.53
N GLU A 292 -13.02 -15.02 10.10
CA GLU A 292 -12.77 -16.29 10.78
C GLU A 292 -11.30 -16.71 10.59
N ASN A 293 -10.51 -16.75 11.66
CA ASN A 293 -9.16 -17.28 11.63
C ASN A 293 -9.15 -18.76 12.06
N LYS A 294 -9.01 -19.65 11.09
CA LYS A 294 -8.84 -21.09 11.29
C LYS A 294 -7.36 -21.37 11.57
N ALA A 295 -6.97 -21.11 12.80
CA ALA A 295 -5.59 -21.30 13.26
C ALA A 295 -5.15 -22.76 13.12
N PHE A 296 -4.00 -22.98 12.48
CA PHE A 296 -3.35 -24.30 12.42
C PHE A 296 -2.36 -24.49 13.60
N LEU A 297 -1.89 -23.38 14.19
CA LEU A 297 -1.06 -23.41 15.38
C LEU A 297 -1.93 -23.80 16.59
N PRO A 298 -1.45 -24.71 17.46
CA PRO A 298 -2.08 -24.97 18.75
C PRO A 298 -2.23 -23.68 19.56
N GLN A 299 -3.31 -23.59 20.35
CA GLN A 299 -3.61 -22.40 21.16
C GLN A 299 -2.43 -22.03 22.10
N GLU A 300 -1.80 -23.03 22.73
CA GLU A 300 -0.62 -22.81 23.57
C GLU A 300 0.53 -22.13 22.81
N SER A 301 0.72 -22.43 21.51
CA SER A 301 1.74 -21.78 20.69
C SER A 301 1.39 -20.33 20.37
N LEU A 302 0.11 -19.98 20.26
CA LEU A 302 -0.32 -18.60 20.00
C LEU A 302 -0.27 -17.72 21.25
N GLU A 303 -0.34 -18.33 22.44
CA GLU A 303 -0.36 -17.64 23.73
C GLU A 303 1.04 -17.43 24.34
N THR A 304 2.09 -17.93 23.71
CA THR A 304 3.47 -17.70 24.17
C THR A 304 3.85 -16.24 24.09
N THR A 305 4.65 -15.78 25.04
CA THR A 305 5.09 -14.37 25.13
C THR A 305 6.56 -14.18 24.75
N THR A 306 7.32 -15.26 24.58
CA THR A 306 8.73 -15.23 24.20
C THR A 306 8.99 -16.16 23.03
N ASN A 307 9.97 -15.81 22.18
CA ASN A 307 10.40 -16.67 21.07
C ASN A 307 10.85 -18.05 21.55
N ASP A 308 11.54 -18.12 22.69
CA ASP A 308 12.04 -19.39 23.22
C ASP A 308 10.89 -20.32 23.59
N ASP A 309 9.84 -19.79 24.22
CA ASP A 309 8.66 -20.59 24.57
C ASP A 309 7.82 -20.94 23.33
N PHE A 310 7.75 -20.05 22.34
CA PHE A 310 7.17 -20.35 21.03
C PHE A 310 7.86 -21.55 20.38
N TYR A 311 9.19 -21.53 20.26
CA TYR A 311 9.95 -22.64 19.67
C TYR A 311 9.85 -23.95 20.48
N LYS A 312 9.86 -23.88 21.82
CA LYS A 312 9.58 -25.06 22.65
C LYS A 312 8.18 -25.64 22.38
N SER A 313 7.19 -24.78 22.18
CA SER A 313 5.84 -25.22 21.84
C SER A 313 5.81 -25.93 20.48
N LEU A 314 6.55 -25.44 19.47
CA LEU A 314 6.63 -26.09 18.16
C LEU A 314 7.21 -27.50 18.29
N LEU A 315 8.25 -27.68 19.10
CA LEU A 315 8.82 -29.01 19.40
C LEU A 315 7.81 -29.91 20.13
N LYS A 316 7.08 -29.38 21.11
CA LYS A 316 6.04 -30.11 21.87
C LYS A 316 4.93 -30.63 20.94
N TYR A 317 4.55 -29.83 19.94
CA TYR A 317 3.46 -30.12 19.02
C TYR A 317 3.90 -30.66 17.65
N GLU A 318 5.13 -31.16 17.52
CA GLU A 318 5.64 -31.68 16.24
C GLU A 318 4.73 -32.76 15.62
N ALA A 319 4.19 -33.66 16.44
CA ALA A 319 3.26 -34.70 15.96
C ALA A 319 1.98 -34.12 15.34
N HIS A 320 1.51 -32.96 15.80
CA HIS A 320 0.36 -32.27 15.22
C HIS A 320 0.69 -31.73 13.82
N PHE A 321 1.85 -31.09 13.64
CA PHE A 321 2.26 -30.57 12.34
C PHE A 321 2.55 -31.69 11.33
N GLN A 322 3.22 -32.76 11.75
CA GLN A 322 3.43 -33.93 10.88
C GLN A 322 2.12 -34.59 10.47
N LYS A 323 1.13 -34.64 11.37
CA LYS A 323 -0.21 -35.13 11.03
C LYS A 323 -0.86 -34.28 9.94
N LEU A 324 -0.82 -32.95 10.05
CA LEU A 324 -1.35 -32.05 9.02
C LEU A 324 -0.66 -32.28 7.66
N TYR A 325 0.66 -32.47 7.67
CA TYR A 325 1.42 -32.78 6.45
C TYR A 325 0.99 -34.11 5.84
N GLN A 326 0.89 -35.15 6.68
CA GLN A 326 0.54 -36.50 6.24
C GLN A 326 -0.87 -36.53 5.63
N GLU A 327 -1.86 -35.89 6.27
CA GLU A 327 -3.23 -35.79 5.77
C GLU A 327 -3.27 -35.14 4.37
N ALA A 328 -2.55 -34.03 4.18
CA ALA A 328 -2.44 -33.39 2.87
C ALA A 328 -1.75 -34.29 1.83
N SER A 329 -0.67 -34.97 2.22
CA SER A 329 0.07 -35.88 1.33
C SER A 329 -0.78 -37.07 0.91
N ASP A 330 -1.53 -37.68 1.83
CA ASP A 330 -2.42 -38.81 1.56
C ASP A 330 -3.52 -38.43 0.55
N ASN A 331 -3.95 -37.17 0.60
CA ASN A 331 -4.93 -36.58 -0.33
C ASN A 331 -4.31 -36.03 -1.63
N ASN A 332 -3.04 -36.34 -1.94
CA ASN A 332 -2.30 -35.80 -3.10
C ASN A 332 -2.34 -34.26 -3.19
N SER A 333 -2.37 -33.61 -2.03
CA SER A 333 -2.55 -32.17 -1.87
C SER A 333 -1.31 -31.53 -1.23
N ARG A 334 -1.22 -30.20 -1.32
CA ARG A 334 -0.20 -29.40 -0.66
C ARG A 334 -0.85 -28.44 0.33
N LEU A 335 -0.20 -28.23 1.47
CA LEU A 335 -0.66 -27.27 2.46
C LEU A 335 -0.38 -25.83 1.99
N LYS A 336 -1.41 -24.99 1.96
CA LYS A 336 -1.28 -23.54 1.72
C LYS A 336 -2.12 -22.77 2.72
N TYR A 337 -1.57 -21.67 3.22
CA TYR A 337 -2.34 -20.76 4.06
C TYR A 337 -3.13 -19.79 3.17
N VAL A 338 -4.45 -20.00 3.11
CA VAL A 338 -5.36 -19.34 2.17
C VAL A 338 -6.22 -18.32 2.89
N ALA A 339 -6.34 -17.14 2.28
CA ALA A 339 -7.41 -16.20 2.52
C ALA A 339 -8.55 -16.49 1.54
N GLU A 340 -9.76 -16.61 2.06
CA GLU A 340 -10.96 -16.77 1.25
C GLU A 340 -12.02 -15.75 1.67
N PHE A 341 -12.62 -15.09 0.69
CA PHE A 341 -13.83 -14.31 0.84
C PHE A 341 -14.89 -14.89 -0.09
N ALA A 342 -16.06 -15.24 0.42
CA ALA A 342 -17.17 -15.75 -0.37
C ALA A 342 -18.50 -15.39 0.30
N ASN A 343 -19.48 -14.94 -0.50
CA ASN A 343 -20.84 -14.67 -0.03
C ASN A 343 -20.90 -13.77 1.22
N GLY A 344 -20.08 -12.71 1.25
CA GLY A 344 -20.05 -11.74 2.36
C GLY A 344 -19.30 -12.21 3.61
N LYS A 345 -18.70 -13.39 3.61
CA LYS A 345 -17.90 -13.91 4.73
C LYS A 345 -16.44 -14.06 4.32
N ALA A 346 -15.53 -13.75 5.24
CA ALA A 346 -14.09 -13.91 5.05
C ALA A 346 -13.53 -14.91 6.06
N SER A 347 -12.56 -15.70 5.63
CA SER A 347 -11.79 -16.58 6.50
C SER A 347 -10.34 -16.66 6.06
N VAL A 348 -9.46 -17.00 6.99
CA VAL A 348 -8.06 -17.33 6.72
C VAL A 348 -7.72 -18.64 7.41
N GLY A 349 -6.89 -19.47 6.79
CA GLY A 349 -6.51 -20.74 7.41
C GLY A 349 -5.68 -21.62 6.50
N LEU A 350 -5.14 -22.69 7.09
CA LEU A 350 -4.43 -23.71 6.35
C LEU A 350 -5.42 -24.58 5.57
N GLN A 351 -5.16 -24.79 4.29
CA GLN A 351 -5.99 -25.61 3.40
C GLN A 351 -5.13 -26.63 2.65
N GLU A 352 -5.73 -27.79 2.39
CA GLU A 352 -5.22 -28.78 1.45
C GLU A 352 -5.58 -28.37 0.03
N ILE A 353 -4.56 -28.10 -0.78
CA ILE A 353 -4.70 -27.66 -2.16
C ILE A 353 -4.42 -28.82 -3.09
N PRO A 354 -5.36 -29.23 -3.95
CA PRO A 354 -5.15 -30.33 -4.89
C PRO A 354 -4.27 -29.90 -6.07
N SER A 355 -3.69 -30.89 -6.76
CA SER A 355 -2.70 -30.70 -7.84
C SER A 355 -3.16 -29.88 -9.05
N ASP A 356 -4.47 -29.81 -9.29
CA ASP A 356 -5.10 -29.05 -10.38
C ASP A 356 -5.41 -27.60 -10.01
N HIS A 357 -5.30 -27.23 -8.73
CA HIS A 357 -5.60 -25.89 -8.27
C HIS A 357 -4.42 -24.91 -8.52
N PRO A 358 -4.67 -23.64 -8.93
CA PRO A 358 -3.60 -22.67 -9.19
C PRO A 358 -2.61 -22.42 -8.03
N PHE A 359 -3.03 -22.69 -6.80
CA PHE A 359 -2.18 -22.53 -5.61
C PHE A 359 -1.17 -23.66 -5.41
N TYR A 360 -1.34 -24.81 -6.07
CA TYR A 360 -0.51 -26.00 -5.84
C TYR A 360 0.96 -25.75 -6.18
N ASN A 361 1.21 -25.09 -7.33
CA ASN A 361 2.53 -24.77 -7.86
C ASN A 361 3.01 -23.37 -7.45
N LEU A 362 2.50 -22.84 -6.33
CA LEU A 362 2.97 -21.57 -5.79
C LEU A 362 4.27 -21.79 -5.02
N GLU A 363 5.40 -21.50 -5.66
CA GLU A 363 6.74 -21.67 -5.09
C GLU A 363 7.27 -20.38 -4.46
N GLY A 364 8.34 -20.49 -3.67
CA GLY A 364 9.02 -19.35 -3.07
C GLY A 364 8.11 -18.50 -2.18
N SER A 365 8.20 -17.18 -2.36
CA SER A 365 7.40 -16.17 -1.65
C SER A 365 6.38 -15.46 -2.55
N ASP A 366 6.00 -16.11 -3.66
CA ASP A 366 4.98 -15.59 -4.56
C ASP A 366 3.63 -15.46 -3.86
N ASN A 367 2.94 -14.35 -4.14
CA ASN A 367 1.54 -14.17 -3.82
C ASN A 367 0.69 -14.43 -5.06
N ILE A 368 -0.55 -14.84 -4.81
CA ILE A 368 -1.54 -15.06 -5.85
C ILE A 368 -2.92 -14.66 -5.33
N VAL A 369 -3.70 -13.99 -6.17
CA VAL A 369 -5.11 -13.66 -5.92
C VAL A 369 -5.95 -14.12 -7.11
N LEU A 370 -7.06 -14.77 -6.80
CA LEU A 370 -8.10 -15.20 -7.74
C LEU A 370 -9.35 -14.40 -7.46
N PHE A 371 -9.81 -13.62 -8.44
CA PHE A 371 -11.09 -12.91 -8.40
C PHE A 371 -12.13 -13.67 -9.22
N TYR A 372 -13.17 -14.15 -8.55
CA TYR A 372 -14.38 -14.65 -9.20
C TYR A 372 -15.43 -13.54 -9.16
N THR A 373 -16.00 -13.27 -10.32
CA THR A 373 -16.98 -12.19 -10.49
C THR A 373 -18.12 -12.64 -11.39
N ASP A 374 -19.14 -11.79 -11.57
CA ASP A 374 -20.21 -12.04 -12.53
C ASP A 374 -19.67 -12.22 -13.97
N ARG A 375 -18.54 -11.56 -14.30
CA ARG A 375 -17.86 -11.67 -15.61
C ARG A 375 -16.81 -12.77 -15.65
N TYR A 376 -16.25 -13.16 -14.51
CA TYR A 376 -15.28 -14.24 -14.34
C TYR A 376 -15.82 -15.36 -13.43
N PRO A 377 -16.95 -16.03 -13.78
CA PRO A 377 -17.61 -16.97 -12.87
C PRO A 377 -16.95 -18.36 -12.82
N VAL A 378 -16.29 -18.78 -13.91
CA VAL A 378 -15.67 -20.11 -14.05
C VAL A 378 -14.15 -20.01 -13.98
N GLN A 379 -13.55 -19.19 -14.84
CA GLN A 379 -12.11 -18.92 -14.83
C GLN A 379 -11.89 -17.59 -14.12
N PRO A 380 -11.31 -17.58 -12.91
CA PRO A 380 -11.11 -16.35 -12.16
C PRO A 380 -10.05 -15.49 -12.86
N LEU A 381 -10.15 -14.18 -12.67
CA LEU A 381 -9.02 -13.30 -12.97
C LEU A 381 -7.91 -13.57 -11.96
N GLN A 382 -6.76 -14.00 -12.45
CA GLN A 382 -5.60 -14.37 -11.64
C GLN A 382 -4.50 -13.32 -11.72
N ILE A 383 -4.00 -12.89 -10.56
CA ILE A 383 -2.82 -12.03 -10.44
C ILE A 383 -1.81 -12.79 -9.58
N LYS A 384 -0.62 -13.06 -10.13
CA LYS A 384 0.47 -13.79 -9.44
C LYS A 384 1.81 -13.09 -9.65
N GLY A 385 2.65 -13.12 -8.62
CA GLY A 385 4.07 -12.79 -8.68
C GLY A 385 4.64 -12.55 -7.29
N ALA A 386 5.85 -11.98 -7.21
CA ALA A 386 6.54 -11.77 -5.94
C ALA A 386 5.67 -10.99 -4.94
N GLY A 387 5.39 -11.61 -3.79
CA GLY A 387 4.46 -11.11 -2.78
C GLY A 387 5.07 -10.23 -1.70
N ALA A 388 6.40 -10.16 -1.67
CA ALA A 388 7.22 -9.46 -0.69
C ALA A 388 8.55 -9.03 -1.33
N GLY A 389 9.31 -8.20 -0.60
CA GLY A 389 10.61 -7.69 -1.04
C GLY A 389 10.61 -6.16 -1.14
N ALA A 390 11.70 -5.55 -0.71
CA ALA A 390 11.82 -4.10 -0.60
C ALA A 390 11.72 -3.42 -1.96
N ASP A 391 12.42 -3.92 -2.98
CA ASP A 391 12.38 -3.35 -4.34
C ASP A 391 10.99 -3.48 -4.99
N VAL A 392 10.32 -4.62 -4.82
CA VAL A 392 8.99 -4.87 -5.38
C VAL A 392 7.95 -3.97 -4.70
N THR A 393 8.01 -3.82 -3.38
CA THR A 393 7.12 -2.94 -2.61
C THR A 393 7.37 -1.47 -2.97
N ALA A 394 8.64 -1.05 -3.04
CA ALA A 394 9.02 0.30 -3.47
C ALA A 394 8.49 0.63 -4.88
N SER A 395 8.53 -0.34 -5.79
CA SER A 395 8.00 -0.18 -7.15
C SER A 395 6.49 0.05 -7.15
N GLY A 396 5.74 -0.68 -6.32
CA GLY A 396 4.30 -0.46 -6.16
C GLY A 396 3.96 0.92 -5.57
N ILE A 397 4.70 1.38 -4.54
CA ILE A 397 4.56 2.73 -3.98
C ILE A 397 4.84 3.78 -5.06
N PHE A 398 5.90 3.56 -5.86
CA PHE A 398 6.28 4.47 -6.92
C PHE A 398 5.24 4.53 -8.05
N ALA A 399 4.64 3.39 -8.41
CA ALA A 399 3.51 3.34 -9.34
C ALA A 399 2.30 4.15 -8.83
N ASP A 400 1.98 4.06 -7.53
CA ASP A 400 0.93 4.86 -6.91
C ASP A 400 1.25 6.36 -6.94
N VAL A 401 2.49 6.76 -6.65
CA VAL A 401 2.93 8.15 -6.77
C VAL A 401 2.73 8.66 -8.21
N ILE A 402 3.16 7.90 -9.22
CA ILE A 402 2.96 8.27 -10.63
C ILE A 402 1.46 8.38 -10.95
N ARG A 403 0.63 7.49 -10.40
CA ARG A 403 -0.83 7.49 -10.57
C ARG A 403 -1.46 8.78 -10.02
N THR A 404 -0.98 9.32 -8.89
CA THR A 404 -1.45 10.63 -8.38
C THR A 404 -1.22 11.76 -9.39
N GLY A 405 -0.15 11.68 -10.18
CA GLY A 405 0.17 12.66 -11.22
C GLY A 405 -0.63 12.48 -12.52
N ARG A 406 -1.25 11.33 -12.77
CA ARG A 406 -2.07 11.14 -13.99
C ARG A 406 -3.50 11.63 -13.85
N ASN A 407 -4.00 11.74 -12.61
CA ASN A 407 -5.38 12.13 -12.29
C ASN A 407 -5.59 13.66 -12.23
#